data_AF-K9RSC7-F1
#
_entry.id   AF-K9RSC7-F1
#
_cell.length_a   1.000
_cell.length_b   1.000
_cell.length_c   1.000
_cell.angle_alpha   90.00
_cell.angle_beta   90.00
_cell.angle_gamma   90.00
#
_symmetry.space_group_name_H-M   'P 1'
#
loop_
_entity.id
_entity.type
_entity.pdbx_description
1 polymer ?
#
loop_
_entity_poly.entity_id
_entity_poly.type
_entity_poly.pdbx_seq_one_letter_code
_entity_poly.pdbx_strand_id
1 'polypeptide(L)'
;MFATFPRLEFEDRCGVIRGLAGCSLIGRQEFFERLQQVQQRLQELPELSTVAELYDTDTRFRHYCDRCLILNGLDPDWLTMSMLEEMLFVRVVEGETRPGLLTELNQPPKSSKPTDEPATLHEILASLATHEKSLGDALKLASDLNLPANDLLEILTARSELEKSADPEYRKKKQQKAWQEKALADLTGGMPNG
;
A
#
# COMPACT_ATOMS: atom_id res chain seq x y z
N MET A 1 -9.84 6.34 15.50
CA MET A 1 -10.27 5.37 14.47
C MET A 1 -8.99 4.98 13.75
N PHE A 2 -8.52 3.74 13.92
CA PHE A 2 -7.21 3.30 13.44
C PHE A 2 -7.23 3.14 11.91
N ALA A 3 -6.19 3.58 11.22
CA ALA A 3 -6.02 3.31 9.79
C ALA A 3 -5.69 1.82 9.63
N THR A 4 -6.70 0.99 9.41
CA THR A 4 -6.52 -0.38 8.92
C THR A 4 -6.05 -0.28 7.47
N PHE A 5 -4.77 -0.51 7.24
CA PHE A 5 -4.30 -0.73 5.88
C PHE A 5 -4.90 -2.02 5.32
N PRO A 6 -5.35 -2.01 4.06
CA PRO A 6 -5.72 -3.25 3.38
C PRO A 6 -4.47 -4.13 3.29
N ARG A 7 -4.42 -5.18 4.12
CA ARG A 7 -3.55 -6.33 3.88
C ARG A 7 -4.32 -7.25 2.95
N LEU A 8 -3.75 -7.51 1.79
CA LEU A 8 -4.28 -8.50 0.88
C LEU A 8 -3.54 -9.80 1.10
N GLU A 9 -4.26 -10.91 1.23
CA GLU A 9 -3.66 -12.23 1.27
C GLU A 9 -3.99 -12.94 -0.04
N PHE A 10 -3.02 -13.66 -0.59
CA PHE A 10 -3.22 -14.50 -1.77
C PHE A 10 -2.44 -15.80 -1.63
N GLU A 11 -2.90 -16.83 -2.33
CA GLU A 11 -2.21 -18.12 -2.42
C GLU A 11 -1.27 -18.10 -3.63
N ASP A 12 0.02 -18.39 -3.42
CA ASP A 12 1.00 -18.43 -4.51
C ASP A 12 0.85 -19.67 -5.40
N ARG A 13 1.63 -19.75 -6.50
CA ARG A 13 1.60 -20.90 -7.41
C ARG A 13 1.95 -22.25 -6.77
N CYS A 14 2.52 -22.25 -5.57
CA CYS A 14 2.90 -23.43 -4.80
C CYS A 14 1.90 -23.74 -3.67
N GLY A 15 0.81 -22.99 -3.53
CA GLY A 15 -0.19 -23.17 -2.49
C GLY A 15 0.14 -22.51 -1.15
N VAL A 16 1.13 -21.63 -1.10
CA VAL A 16 1.55 -20.93 0.13
C VAL A 16 0.81 -19.59 0.21
N ILE A 17 0.13 -19.36 1.34
CA ILE A 17 -0.55 -18.08 1.60
C ILE A 17 0.50 -17.01 1.92
N ARG A 18 0.43 -15.89 1.20
CA ARG A 18 1.33 -14.74 1.33
C ARG A 18 0.54 -13.47 1.56
N GLY A 19 1.08 -12.62 2.45
CA GLY A 19 0.56 -11.29 2.71
C GLY A 19 1.20 -10.26 1.79
N LEU A 20 0.38 -9.35 1.28
CA LEU A 20 0.75 -8.20 0.47
C LEU A 20 0.65 -6.91 1.28
N ALA A 21 1.62 -6.04 1.07
CA ALA A 21 1.64 -4.68 1.58
C ALA A 21 2.01 -3.73 0.44
N GLY A 22 1.51 -2.49 0.51
CA GLY A 22 1.93 -1.44 -0.40
C GLY A 22 3.41 -1.07 -0.23
N CYS A 23 3.94 -0.33 -1.21
CA CYS A 23 5.33 0.11 -1.25
C CYS A 23 5.65 1.13 -0.13
N SER A 24 6.95 1.31 0.13
CA SER A 24 7.46 2.51 0.81
C SER A 24 7.14 3.78 -0.01
N LEU A 25 7.26 4.98 0.57
CA LEU A 25 7.00 6.23 -0.14
C LEU A 25 7.86 6.36 -1.43
N ILE A 26 9.17 6.10 -1.31
CA ILE A 26 10.10 6.07 -2.45
C ILE A 26 9.72 4.94 -3.41
N GLY A 27 9.43 3.75 -2.89
CA GLY A 27 9.06 2.60 -3.71
C GLY A 27 7.74 2.81 -4.46
N ARG A 28 6.83 3.61 -3.92
CA ARG A 28 5.56 3.98 -4.54
C ARG A 28 5.77 4.90 -5.73
N GLN A 29 6.65 5.89 -5.59
CA GLN A 29 7.02 6.74 -6.73
C GLN A 29 7.63 5.89 -7.84
N GLU A 30 8.62 5.06 -7.52
CA GLU A 30 9.23 4.16 -8.50
C GLU A 30 8.19 3.20 -9.10
N PHE A 31 7.27 2.67 -8.29
CA PHE A 31 6.20 1.79 -8.75
C PHE A 31 5.34 2.47 -9.82
N PHE A 32 4.90 3.71 -9.60
CA PHE A 32 4.08 4.43 -10.59
C PHE A 32 4.87 4.81 -11.86
N GLU A 33 6.16 5.16 -11.73
CA GLU A 33 7.03 5.39 -12.89
C GLU A 33 7.17 4.12 -13.74
N ARG A 34 7.38 2.96 -13.11
CA ARG A 34 7.48 1.67 -13.80
C ARG A 34 6.13 1.24 -14.39
N LEU A 35 5.03 1.44 -13.66
CA LEU A 35 3.68 1.16 -14.15
C LEU A 35 3.34 2.01 -15.39
N GLN A 36 3.76 3.27 -15.42
CA GLN A 36 3.61 4.11 -16.60
C GLN A 36 4.40 3.55 -17.81
N GLN A 37 5.62 3.06 -17.58
CA GLN A 37 6.43 2.42 -18.63
C GLN A 37 5.78 1.13 -19.15
N VAL A 38 5.19 0.33 -18.25
CA VAL A 38 4.38 -0.85 -18.61
C VAL A 38 3.20 -0.44 -19.50
N GLN A 39 2.43 0.59 -19.10
CA GLN A 39 1.29 1.08 -19.88
C GLN A 39 1.69 1.62 -21.26
N GLN A 40 2.80 2.35 -21.35
CA GLN A 40 3.32 2.82 -22.63
C GLN A 40 3.64 1.66 -23.59
N ARG A 41 4.28 0.60 -23.07
CA ARG A 41 4.57 -0.60 -23.86
C ARG A 41 3.30 -1.32 -24.32
N LEU A 42 2.27 -1.39 -23.47
CA LEU A 42 0.98 -1.96 -23.86
C LEU A 42 0.29 -1.14 -24.96
N GLN A 43 0.48 0.18 -25.01
CA GLN A 43 -0.08 1.04 -26.07
C GLN A 43 0.65 0.88 -27.41
N GLU A 44 1.91 0.43 -27.38
CA GLU A 44 2.71 0.15 -28.57
C GLU A 44 2.46 -1.27 -29.13
N LEU A 45 1.65 -2.09 -28.45
CA LEU A 45 1.38 -3.46 -28.85
C LEU A 45 0.60 -3.54 -30.17
N PRO A 46 0.95 -4.48 -31.06
CA PRO A 46 0.05 -4.91 -32.12
C PRO A 46 -1.26 -5.45 -31.52
N GLU A 47 -2.40 -5.17 -32.16
CA GLU A 47 -3.75 -5.53 -31.66
C GLU A 47 -3.95 -7.03 -31.36
N LEU A 48 -3.11 -7.90 -31.92
CA LEU A 48 -3.19 -9.36 -31.77
C LEU A 48 -2.31 -9.92 -30.65
N SER A 49 -1.40 -9.13 -30.08
CA SER A 49 -0.43 -9.61 -29.10
C SER A 49 -1.03 -9.61 -27.70
N THR A 50 -0.85 -10.72 -26.98
CA THR A 50 -1.31 -10.83 -25.59
C THR A 50 -0.26 -10.29 -24.61
N VAL A 51 -0.70 -9.96 -23.38
CA VAL A 51 0.22 -9.54 -22.31
C VAL A 51 1.23 -10.64 -21.98
N ALA A 52 0.79 -11.90 -21.99
CA ALA A 52 1.65 -13.06 -21.78
C ALA A 52 2.78 -13.14 -22.81
N GLU A 53 2.45 -13.01 -24.10
CA GLU A 53 3.43 -12.99 -25.19
C GLU A 53 4.43 -11.83 -25.03
N LEU A 54 3.94 -10.65 -24.65
CA LEU A 54 4.82 -9.50 -24.42
C LEU A 54 5.76 -9.73 -23.23
N TYR A 55 5.26 -10.32 -22.15
CA TYR A 55 6.05 -10.66 -20.96
C TYR A 55 7.14 -11.70 -21.26
N ASP A 56 6.86 -12.67 -22.13
CA ASP A 56 7.85 -13.67 -22.51
C ASP A 56 8.90 -13.13 -23.49
N THR A 57 8.51 -12.23 -24.40
CA THR A 57 9.36 -11.79 -25.53
C THR A 57 10.07 -10.46 -25.30
N ASP A 58 9.43 -9.48 -24.65
CA ASP A 58 10.02 -8.17 -24.36
C ASP A 58 10.65 -8.17 -22.96
N THR A 59 11.98 -8.27 -22.94
CA THR A 59 12.77 -8.27 -21.70
C THR A 59 12.61 -6.99 -20.88
N ARG A 60 12.35 -5.84 -21.52
CA ARG A 60 12.14 -4.57 -20.81
C ARG A 60 10.75 -4.54 -20.19
N PHE A 61 9.74 -4.97 -20.92
CA PHE A 61 8.39 -5.07 -20.40
C PHE A 61 8.35 -5.99 -19.17
N ARG A 62 8.93 -7.20 -19.28
CA ARG A 62 9.10 -8.12 -18.16
C ARG A 62 9.80 -7.47 -16.99
N HIS A 63 10.93 -6.79 -17.23
CA HIS A 63 11.68 -6.11 -16.18
C HIS A 63 10.84 -5.06 -15.43
N TYR A 64 10.03 -4.27 -16.13
CA TYR A 64 9.17 -3.28 -15.47
C TYR A 64 8.06 -3.93 -14.64
N CYS A 65 7.41 -4.97 -15.17
CA CYS A 65 6.43 -5.76 -14.42
C CYS A 65 7.05 -6.36 -13.16
N ASP A 66 8.20 -7.04 -13.29
CA ASP A 66 8.90 -7.65 -12.16
C ASP A 66 9.32 -6.61 -11.13
N ARG A 67 9.77 -5.45 -11.58
CA ARG A 67 10.15 -4.38 -10.67
C ARG A 67 8.96 -3.88 -9.84
N CYS A 68 7.79 -3.74 -10.45
CA CYS A 68 6.56 -3.40 -9.73
C CYS A 68 6.21 -4.44 -8.65
N LEU A 69 6.36 -5.74 -8.96
CA LEU A 69 6.12 -6.83 -8.01
C LEU A 69 7.12 -6.77 -6.84
N ILE A 70 8.42 -6.67 -7.15
CA ILE A 70 9.51 -6.65 -6.17
C ILE A 70 9.38 -5.45 -5.21
N LEU A 71 8.95 -4.28 -5.70
CA LEU A 71 8.70 -3.10 -4.87
C LEU A 71 7.60 -3.33 -3.82
N ASN A 72 6.68 -4.26 -4.06
CA ASN A 72 5.63 -4.68 -3.15
C ASN A 72 6.01 -5.96 -2.35
N GLY A 73 7.28 -6.37 -2.40
CA GLY A 73 7.76 -7.56 -1.69
C GLY A 73 7.32 -8.89 -2.30
N LEU A 74 6.90 -8.90 -3.56
CA LEU A 74 6.57 -10.10 -4.31
C LEU A 74 7.75 -10.57 -5.15
N ASP A 75 8.03 -11.86 -5.07
CA ASP A 75 8.88 -12.54 -6.04
C ASP A 75 8.04 -12.87 -7.30
N PRO A 76 8.46 -12.44 -8.50
CA PRO A 76 7.76 -12.78 -9.75
C PRO A 76 7.59 -14.29 -9.96
N ASP A 77 8.53 -15.10 -9.46
CA ASP A 77 8.45 -16.56 -9.56
C ASP A 77 7.31 -17.15 -8.72
N TRP A 78 6.69 -16.41 -7.81
CA TRP A 78 5.54 -16.90 -7.05
C TRP A 78 4.22 -16.83 -7.82
N LEU A 79 4.19 -16.08 -8.93
CA LEU A 79 2.96 -15.76 -9.64
C LEU A 79 2.82 -16.59 -10.92
N THR A 80 1.58 -16.91 -11.27
CA THR A 80 1.22 -17.29 -12.63
C THR A 80 0.96 -16.03 -13.46
N MET A 81 0.92 -16.15 -14.78
CA MET A 81 0.60 -15.01 -15.65
C MET A 81 -0.75 -14.38 -15.31
N SER A 82 -1.77 -15.20 -15.05
CA SER A 82 -3.10 -14.72 -14.63
C SER A 82 -3.03 -13.94 -13.30
N MET A 83 -2.24 -14.40 -12.33
CA MET A 83 -2.04 -13.66 -11.07
C MET A 83 -1.32 -12.33 -11.30
N LEU A 84 -0.27 -12.32 -12.14
CA LEU A 84 0.42 -11.09 -12.52
C LEU A 84 -0.55 -10.09 -13.13
N GLU A 85 -1.46 -10.57 -13.98
CA GLU A 85 -2.46 -9.71 -14.61
C GLU A 85 -3.42 -9.06 -13.60
N GLU A 86 -3.93 -9.84 -12.65
CA GLU A 86 -4.79 -9.32 -11.57
C GLU A 86 -4.07 -8.32 -10.65
N MET A 87 -2.76 -8.53 -10.45
CA MET A 87 -1.93 -7.69 -9.58
C MET A 87 -1.63 -6.32 -10.21
N LEU A 88 -1.33 -6.28 -11.51
CA LEU A 88 -0.82 -5.06 -12.16
C LEU A 88 -1.84 -4.38 -13.07
N PHE A 89 -2.70 -5.13 -13.77
CA PHE A 89 -3.59 -4.59 -14.80
C PHE A 89 -5.02 -4.40 -14.32
N VAL A 90 -5.78 -3.71 -15.14
CA VAL A 90 -7.21 -3.49 -14.92
C VAL A 90 -7.92 -4.83 -14.94
N ARG A 91 -8.78 -5.06 -13.93
CA ARG A 91 -9.58 -6.27 -13.77
C ARG A 91 -11.07 -5.95 -13.78
N VAL A 92 -11.89 -6.91 -14.14
CA VAL A 92 -13.36 -6.81 -14.05
C VAL A 92 -13.81 -7.67 -12.88
N VAL A 93 -14.37 -7.03 -11.85
CA VAL A 93 -14.90 -7.70 -10.65
C VAL A 93 -16.36 -7.32 -10.53
N GLU A 94 -17.26 -8.31 -10.56
CA GLU A 94 -18.71 -8.10 -10.44
C GLU A 94 -19.29 -7.12 -11.49
N GLY A 95 -18.69 -7.07 -12.69
CA GLY A 95 -19.08 -6.15 -13.76
C GLY A 95 -18.51 -4.74 -13.62
N GLU A 96 -17.77 -4.45 -12.55
CA GLU A 96 -17.06 -3.19 -12.36
C GLU A 96 -15.60 -3.30 -12.80
N THR A 97 -15.13 -2.26 -13.48
CA THR A 97 -13.72 -2.14 -13.85
C THR A 97 -12.92 -1.60 -12.66
N ARG A 98 -11.95 -2.36 -12.17
CA ARG A 98 -11.10 -2.00 -11.04
C ARG A 98 -9.62 -1.99 -11.44
N PRO A 99 -8.80 -1.10 -10.86
CA PRO A 99 -7.35 -1.12 -11.09
C PRO A 99 -6.75 -2.41 -10.51
N GLY A 100 -5.56 -2.82 -10.98
CA GLY A 100 -4.84 -3.99 -10.45
C GLY A 100 -4.59 -3.89 -8.94
N LEU A 101 -4.46 -5.04 -8.26
CA LEU A 101 -4.44 -5.09 -6.80
C LEU A 101 -3.31 -4.24 -6.21
N LEU A 102 -2.12 -4.28 -6.81
CA LEU A 102 -0.98 -3.48 -6.37
C LEU A 102 -1.18 -1.99 -6.67
N THR A 103 -1.87 -1.66 -7.77
CA THR A 103 -2.21 -0.27 -8.07
C THR A 103 -3.16 0.29 -7.02
N GLU A 104 -4.17 -0.48 -6.63
CA GLU A 104 -5.13 -0.11 -5.57
C GLU A 104 -4.43 0.05 -4.22
N LEU A 105 -3.54 -0.87 -3.84
CA LEU A 105 -2.77 -0.81 -2.60
C LEU A 105 -1.82 0.39 -2.52
N ASN A 106 -1.31 0.85 -3.66
CA ASN A 106 -0.36 1.97 -3.73
C ASN A 106 -1.03 3.32 -4.01
N GLN A 107 -2.35 3.36 -4.27
CA GLN A 107 -3.05 4.62 -4.39
C GLN A 107 -3.06 5.35 -3.03
N PRO A 108 -2.97 6.69 -3.03
CA PRO A 108 -3.22 7.46 -1.83
C PRO A 108 -4.58 7.05 -1.25
N PRO A 109 -4.71 6.89 0.08
CA PRO A 109 -6.00 6.67 0.69
C PRO A 109 -6.94 7.79 0.22
N LYS A 110 -8.10 7.41 -0.31
CA LYS A 110 -9.15 8.38 -0.64
C LYS A 110 -9.61 8.97 0.68
N SER A 111 -9.08 10.13 1.06
CA SER A 111 -9.44 10.81 2.30
C SER A 111 -10.95 11.03 2.30
N SER A 112 -11.66 10.27 3.12
CA SER A 112 -13.12 10.36 3.23
C SER A 112 -13.56 11.60 4.02
N LYS A 113 -12.61 12.41 4.49
CA LYS A 113 -12.86 13.65 5.21
C LYS A 113 -11.89 14.72 4.72
N PRO A 114 -12.37 15.91 4.32
CA PRO A 114 -11.50 17.05 4.27
C PRO A 114 -10.92 17.26 5.68
N THR A 115 -9.62 17.11 5.82
CA THR A 115 -8.91 17.57 7.03
C THR A 115 -9.01 19.09 6.99
N ASP A 116 -9.86 19.68 7.86
CA ASP A 116 -10.12 21.13 7.89
C ASP A 116 -8.86 21.97 8.20
N GLU A 117 -7.78 21.33 8.63
CA GLU A 117 -6.48 21.98 8.79
C GLU A 117 -5.45 21.35 7.84
N PRO A 118 -4.87 22.13 6.91
CA PRO A 118 -3.77 21.66 6.08
C PRO A 118 -2.57 21.43 7.00
N ALA A 119 -2.05 20.21 6.98
CA ALA A 119 -0.84 19.90 7.73
C ALA A 119 0.30 20.83 7.32
N THR A 120 1.01 21.36 8.31
CA THR A 120 2.08 22.31 8.05
C THR A 120 3.32 21.57 7.51
N LEU A 121 4.06 22.23 6.62
CA LEU A 121 5.32 21.70 6.06
C LEU A 121 6.28 21.18 7.14
N HIS A 122 6.24 21.79 8.33
CA HIS A 122 7.06 21.41 9.49
C HIS A 122 6.68 20.05 10.07
N GLU A 123 5.39 19.69 10.09
CA GLU A 123 4.91 18.38 10.59
C GLU A 123 5.26 17.26 9.62
N ILE A 124 5.24 17.56 8.31
CA ILE A 124 5.65 16.64 7.24
C ILE A 124 7.16 16.39 7.32
N LEU A 125 7.96 17.45 7.43
CA LEU A 125 9.41 17.34 7.53
C LEU A 125 9.85 16.65 8.82
N ALA A 126 9.20 16.94 9.96
CA ALA A 126 9.46 16.24 11.21
C ALA A 126 9.15 14.74 11.10
N SER A 127 8.02 14.39 10.46
CA SER A 127 7.63 12.98 10.27
C SER A 127 8.55 12.27 9.27
N LEU A 128 8.94 12.90 8.16
CA LEU A 128 9.91 12.34 7.21
C LEU A 128 11.29 12.17 7.85
N ALA A 129 11.75 13.14 8.64
CA ALA A 129 13.05 13.09 9.32
C ALA A 129 13.13 12.01 10.41
N THR A 130 12.01 11.61 11.00
CA THR A 130 11.98 10.47 11.93
C THR A 130 12.12 9.11 11.24
N HIS A 131 11.91 9.05 9.92
CA HIS A 131 11.89 7.80 9.15
C HIS A 131 13.04 7.68 8.15
N GLU A 132 13.53 8.79 7.60
CA GLU A 132 14.76 8.83 6.81
C GLU A 132 15.97 8.93 7.72
N LYS A 133 17.08 8.26 7.38
CA LYS A 133 18.33 8.32 8.16
C LYS A 133 19.01 9.71 8.11
N SER A 134 18.44 10.64 7.34
CA SER A 134 18.98 11.96 7.04
C SER A 134 17.86 12.96 6.75
N LEU A 135 17.90 14.11 7.42
CA LEU A 135 17.00 15.26 7.18
C LEU A 135 17.11 15.79 5.74
N GLY A 136 18.27 15.63 5.10
CA GLY A 136 18.50 16.07 3.72
C GLY A 136 17.68 15.28 2.69
N ASP A 137 17.54 13.96 2.91
CA ASP A 137 16.77 13.10 2.01
C ASP A 137 15.26 13.34 2.18
N ALA A 138 14.82 13.57 3.42
CA ALA A 138 13.46 14.01 3.74
C ALA A 138 13.08 15.34 3.06
N LEU A 139 13.97 16.33 3.08
CA LEU A 139 13.77 17.63 2.42
C LEU A 139 13.70 17.48 0.89
N LYS A 140 14.54 16.63 0.32
CA LYS A 140 14.57 16.37 -1.12
C LYS A 140 13.30 15.67 -1.58
N LEU A 141 12.84 14.65 -0.85
CA LEU A 141 11.56 13.96 -1.06
C LEU A 141 10.37 14.92 -0.99
N ALA A 142 10.31 15.79 0.02
CA ALA A 142 9.24 16.77 0.17
C ALA A 142 9.21 17.79 -0.98
N SER A 143 10.38 18.13 -1.52
CA SER A 143 10.54 19.07 -2.64
C SER A 143 10.17 18.43 -3.99
N ASP A 144 10.52 17.15 -4.17
CA ASP A 144 10.37 16.44 -5.45
C ASP A 144 8.96 15.87 -5.66
N LEU A 145 8.26 15.47 -4.58
CA LEU A 145 7.05 14.66 -4.71
C LEU A 145 5.78 15.43 -5.08
N ASN A 146 5.73 16.76 -4.96
CA ASN A 146 4.55 17.58 -5.23
C ASN A 146 3.23 16.98 -4.65
N LEU A 147 3.35 16.24 -3.53
CA LEU A 147 2.27 15.48 -2.93
C LEU A 147 1.51 16.36 -1.94
N PRO A 148 0.17 16.21 -1.85
CA PRO A 148 -0.60 16.86 -0.81
C PRO A 148 -0.07 16.49 0.58
N ALA A 149 0.14 17.51 1.41
CA ALA A 149 0.68 17.39 2.76
C ALA A 149 -0.04 16.36 3.63
N ASN A 150 -1.36 16.27 3.48
CA ASN A 150 -2.22 15.39 4.27
C ASN A 150 -2.00 13.91 3.90
N ASP A 151 -1.78 13.59 2.63
CA ASP A 151 -1.53 12.21 2.17
C ASP A 151 -0.19 11.68 2.71
N LEU A 152 0.82 12.57 2.79
CA LEU A 152 2.13 12.25 3.36
C LEU A 152 2.03 11.94 4.85
N LEU A 153 1.27 12.74 5.61
CA LEU A 153 1.09 12.54 7.04
C LEU A 153 0.30 11.26 7.37
N GLU A 154 -0.73 10.95 6.60
CA GLU A 154 -1.49 9.70 6.76
C GLU A 154 -0.60 8.47 6.51
N ILE A 155 0.22 8.49 5.47
CA ILE A 155 1.13 7.38 5.16
C ILE A 155 2.19 7.20 6.27
N LEU A 156 2.75 8.29 6.78
CA LEU A 156 3.78 8.24 7.82
C LEU A 156 3.22 7.82 9.18
N THR A 157 2.08 8.37 9.59
CA THR A 157 1.40 7.96 10.83
C THR A 157 1.03 6.49 10.81
N ALA A 158 0.46 6.04 9.70
CA ALA A 158 0.01 4.67 9.59
C ALA A 158 1.21 3.69 9.52
N ARG A 159 2.35 4.07 8.93
CA ARG A 159 3.59 3.27 9.00
C ARG A 159 4.20 3.22 10.42
N SER A 160 4.19 4.33 11.17
CA SER A 160 4.60 4.35 12.59
C SER A 160 3.76 3.38 13.43
N GLU A 161 2.46 3.27 13.13
CA GLU A 161 1.59 2.30 13.79
C GLU A 161 1.92 0.85 13.39
N LEU A 162 2.35 0.58 12.15
CA LEU A 162 2.79 -0.74 11.72
C LEU A 162 4.04 -1.20 12.47
N GLU A 163 5.03 -0.32 12.64
CA GLU A 163 6.25 -0.61 13.41
C GLU A 163 5.93 -0.86 14.89
N LYS A 164 5.08 -0.02 15.50
CA LYS A 164 4.60 -0.25 16.88
C LYS A 164 3.78 -1.53 17.00
N SER A 165 2.99 -1.89 15.98
CA SER A 165 2.22 -3.13 15.98
C SER A 165 3.06 -4.38 15.76
N ALA A 166 4.32 -4.27 15.33
CA ALA A 166 5.27 -5.38 15.25
C ALA A 166 5.98 -5.63 16.59
N ASP A 167 5.96 -4.65 17.50
CA ASP A 167 6.51 -4.75 18.85
C ASP A 167 5.62 -5.62 19.77
N PRO A 168 6.16 -6.74 20.34
CA PRO A 168 5.44 -7.61 21.26
C PRO A 168 4.89 -6.91 22.51
N GLU A 169 5.57 -5.89 23.04
CA GLU A 169 5.13 -5.17 24.24
C GLU A 169 3.91 -4.27 23.95
N TYR A 170 3.92 -3.61 22.79
CA TYR A 170 2.83 -2.74 22.38
C TYR A 170 1.54 -3.56 22.12
N ARG A 171 1.65 -4.76 21.53
CA ARG A 171 0.51 -5.67 21.35
C ARG A 171 -0.15 -6.07 22.67
N LYS A 172 0.65 -6.43 23.67
CA LYS A 172 0.15 -6.78 25.02
C LYS A 172 -0.57 -5.60 25.66
N LYS A 173 0.01 -4.40 25.56
CA LYS A 173 -0.58 -3.18 26.15
C LYS A 173 -1.90 -2.78 25.48
N LYS A 174 -2.01 -2.94 24.17
CA LYS A 174 -3.25 -2.66 23.41
C LYS A 174 -4.34 -3.70 23.71
N GLN A 175 -4.01 -4.99 23.79
CA GLN A 175 -4.96 -6.02 24.22
C GLN A 175 -5.45 -5.78 25.64
N GLN A 176 -4.56 -5.39 26.56
CA GLN A 176 -4.92 -5.10 27.94
C GLN A 176 -5.86 -3.90 28.07
N LYS A 177 -5.64 -2.83 27.30
CA LYS A 177 -6.57 -1.68 27.23
C LYS A 177 -7.93 -2.06 26.66
N ALA A 178 -7.96 -2.80 25.55
CA ALA A 178 -9.22 -3.24 24.94
C ALA A 178 -10.01 -4.18 25.87
N TRP A 179 -9.32 -5.01 26.65
CA TRP A 179 -9.95 -5.86 27.67
C TRP A 179 -10.51 -5.05 28.83
N GLN A 180 -9.80 -4.02 29.29
CA GLN A 180 -10.28 -3.09 30.34
C GLN A 180 -11.48 -2.28 29.88
N GLU A 181 -11.47 -1.75 28.67
CA GLU A 181 -12.58 -0.98 28.09
C GLU A 181 -13.82 -1.85 27.89
N LYS A 182 -13.64 -3.09 27.44
CA LYS A 182 -14.75 -4.06 27.31
C LYS A 182 -15.33 -4.45 28.68
N ALA A 183 -14.48 -4.72 29.67
CA ALA A 183 -14.93 -5.03 31.02
C ALA A 183 -15.70 -3.86 31.66
N LEU A 184 -15.28 -2.61 31.39
CA LEU A 184 -15.97 -1.41 31.87
C LEU A 184 -17.33 -1.20 31.17
N ALA A 185 -17.41 -1.47 29.86
CA ALA A 185 -18.65 -1.43 29.10
C ALA A 185 -19.66 -2.49 29.55
N ASP A 186 -19.21 -3.72 29.83
CA ASP A 186 -20.09 -4.81 30.31
C ASP A 186 -20.63 -4.52 31.73
N LEU A 187 -19.84 -3.86 32.59
CA LEU A 187 -20.27 -3.41 33.91
C LEU A 187 -21.29 -2.26 33.87
N THR A 188 -21.26 -1.44 32.82
CA THR A 188 -22.14 -0.25 32.70
C THR A 188 -23.39 -0.50 31.85
N GLY A 189 -23.37 -1.50 30.96
CA GLY A 189 -24.52 -1.90 30.14
C GLY A 189 -25.47 -2.91 30.80
N GLY A 190 -25.12 -3.44 31.98
CA GLY A 190 -25.83 -4.53 32.67
C GLY A 190 -26.79 -4.13 33.79
N MET A 191 -27.14 -2.84 33.97
CA MET A 191 -28.19 -2.44 34.92
C MET A 191 -29.57 -2.50 34.24
N PRO A 192 -30.40 -3.54 34.47
CA PRO A 192 -31.82 -3.45 34.15
C PRO A 192 -32.44 -2.37 35.04
N ASN A 193 -33.04 -1.35 34.43
CA ASN A 193 -33.91 -0.41 35.13
C ASN A 193 -35.06 -1.21 35.76
N GLY A 194 -35.00 -1.37 37.08
CA GLY A 194 -36.12 -1.80 37.90
C GLY A 194 -37.10 -0.66 38.16
#